data_AF-A0A2S3ZQM1-F1
#
_entry.id   AF-A0A2S3ZQM1-F1
#
_cell.length_a   1.000
_cell.length_b   1.000
_cell.length_c   1.000
_cell.angle_alpha   90.00
_cell.angle_beta   90.00
_cell.angle_gamma   90.00
#
_symmetry.space_group_name_H-M   'P 1'
#
loop_
_entity.id
_entity.type
_entity.pdbx_description
1 polymer ?
#
loop_
_entity_poly.entity_id
_entity_poly.type
_entity_poly.pdbx_seq_one_letter_code
_entity_poly.pdbx_strand_id
1 'polypeptide(L)'
;MSVRENTPTRLEVDLANGGATGTTPVAPPVRRRRSSSVGARVEIAVLVGPALIVFLGFVIFPVVMAAYYGFFSWQGYGPPTDFVGFRNYVTILQDPTFQEALTHNGVIVVLSLVLQGPVAILLALLLNRKLRGQSLIRVLIFVPYVISEVVVGTGWSLMLQSNGAVNGMLEKLGLGAFTQDWLSNPDIAIWTLMVIITWKYVGFAVILFLAGLQGIPEELPEAAAIDGASFWQIQRHITLPLLAPTLRIWAFLSIIGALQLFDLVYIIWGQYIASTAGTSTMATYLVANGRNAGNYGYGNAVAVVLFLISLVVALIYQRFVLSRDTEGAITEKGTSK
;
A
#
# COMPACT_ATOMS: atom_id res chain seq x y z
N MET A 1 76.71 -6.15 19.07
CA MET A 1 77.50 -7.33 19.48
C MET A 1 76.56 -8.54 19.37
N SER A 2 76.99 -9.58 18.65
CA SER A 2 76.31 -10.87 18.41
C SER A 2 75.17 -10.93 17.38
N VAL A 3 75.56 -11.33 16.16
CA VAL A 3 74.79 -11.91 15.04
C VAL A 3 74.49 -13.39 15.30
N ARG A 4 73.38 -13.94 14.75
CA ARG A 4 73.15 -15.31 14.21
C ARG A 4 71.68 -15.70 14.39
N GLU A 5 70.99 -16.47 13.53
CA GLU A 5 71.11 -16.90 12.13
C GLU A 5 69.78 -17.58 11.80
N ASN A 6 69.37 -17.51 10.53
CA ASN A 6 68.16 -18.12 10.00
C ASN A 6 68.38 -19.63 9.78
N THR A 7 67.44 -20.52 10.12
CA THR A 7 67.25 -21.81 9.40
C THR A 7 65.82 -22.34 9.63
N PRO A 8 65.08 -22.74 8.58
CA PRO A 8 63.72 -23.27 8.67
C PRO A 8 63.73 -24.82 8.74
N THR A 9 62.87 -25.40 9.57
CA THR A 9 62.67 -26.86 9.59
C THR A 9 61.53 -27.22 8.62
N ARG A 10 61.91 -27.81 7.49
CA ARG A 10 61.02 -28.57 6.60
C ARG A 10 60.43 -29.76 7.37
N LEU A 11 59.12 -29.94 7.33
CA LEU A 11 58.48 -31.22 7.63
C LEU A 11 58.17 -31.89 6.30
N GLU A 12 58.94 -32.95 6.00
CA GLU A 12 58.66 -33.90 4.93
C GLU A 12 57.46 -34.78 5.30
N VAL A 13 56.80 -35.19 4.23
CA VAL A 13 55.59 -35.98 4.10
C VAL A 13 55.74 -37.37 4.73
N ASP A 14 54.70 -37.85 5.40
CA ASP A 14 54.48 -39.29 5.53
C ASP A 14 53.04 -39.65 5.15
N LEU A 15 52.92 -40.30 3.99
CA LEU A 15 51.71 -40.89 3.43
C LEU A 15 51.81 -42.40 3.64
N ALA A 16 51.14 -42.94 4.66
CA ALA A 16 50.85 -44.37 4.71
C ALA A 16 49.70 -44.73 5.68
N ASN A 17 48.60 -45.21 5.08
CA ASN A 17 47.75 -46.33 5.47
C ASN A 17 47.49 -46.68 6.95
N GLY A 18 46.20 -46.92 7.24
CA GLY A 18 45.79 -48.07 8.04
C GLY A 18 44.62 -47.78 8.97
N GLY A 19 43.48 -48.43 8.73
CA GLY A 19 42.24 -48.19 9.45
C GLY A 19 42.30 -48.49 10.95
N ALA A 20 41.65 -47.64 11.73
CA ALA A 20 41.16 -47.97 13.06
C ALA A 20 39.74 -47.40 13.21
N THR A 21 38.83 -48.33 13.42
CA THR A 21 37.43 -48.24 13.83
C THR A 21 37.09 -47.08 14.75
N GLY A 22 35.94 -46.47 14.48
CA GLY A 22 35.46 -45.27 15.16
C GLY A 22 34.98 -45.49 16.58
N THR A 23 35.16 -44.43 17.37
CA THR A 23 34.25 -44.02 18.44
C THR A 23 34.20 -42.49 18.42
N THR A 24 33.24 -41.92 17.70
CA THR A 24 32.91 -40.50 17.83
C THR A 24 32.49 -40.22 19.28
N PRO A 25 32.97 -39.14 19.93
CA PRO A 25 32.54 -38.81 21.27
C PRO A 25 31.04 -38.51 21.24
N VAL A 26 30.25 -39.31 21.96
CA VAL A 26 28.83 -39.05 22.17
C VAL A 26 28.71 -37.73 22.94
N ALA A 27 28.28 -36.68 22.25
CA ALA A 27 27.99 -35.40 22.87
C ALA A 27 26.94 -35.61 23.99
N PRO A 28 27.10 -34.97 25.17
CA PRO A 28 26.16 -35.15 26.26
C PRO A 28 24.74 -34.75 25.81
N PRO A 29 23.69 -35.48 26.22
CA PRO A 29 22.34 -35.14 25.83
C PRO A 29 22.01 -33.73 26.31
N VAL A 30 21.80 -32.81 25.37
CA VAL A 30 21.32 -31.46 25.65
C VAL A 30 19.98 -31.63 26.37
N ARG A 31 19.98 -31.46 27.69
CA ARG A 31 18.76 -31.37 28.50
C ARG A 31 17.98 -30.18 27.97
N ARG A 32 17.01 -30.44 27.07
CA ARG A 32 15.98 -29.47 26.69
C ARG A 32 15.26 -29.10 27.97
N ARG A 33 15.65 -27.96 28.55
CA ARG A 33 14.93 -27.31 29.64
C ARG A 33 13.54 -27.05 29.07
N ARG A 34 12.56 -27.89 29.46
CA ARG A 34 11.13 -27.59 29.27
C ARG A 34 10.89 -26.33 30.10
N SER A 35 11.12 -25.18 29.48
CA SER A 35 10.70 -23.89 30.03
C SER A 35 9.20 -24.00 30.29
N SER A 36 8.80 -23.66 31.51
CA SER A 36 7.44 -23.80 31.99
C SER A 36 6.48 -23.06 31.04
N SER A 37 5.48 -23.78 30.55
CA SER A 37 4.46 -23.28 29.61
C SER A 37 3.68 -22.07 30.14
N VAL A 38 3.70 -21.85 31.46
CA VAL A 38 3.07 -20.70 32.12
C VAL A 38 3.90 -19.43 31.95
N GLY A 39 5.24 -19.52 32.07
CA GLY A 39 6.13 -18.36 31.87
C GLY A 39 6.04 -17.83 30.44
N ALA A 40 6.05 -18.73 29.45
CA ALA A 40 5.88 -18.36 28.05
C ALA A 40 4.50 -17.75 27.74
N ARG A 41 3.43 -18.22 28.39
CA ARG A 41 2.07 -17.65 28.23
C ARG A 41 1.95 -16.26 28.85
N VAL A 42 2.56 -16.05 30.02
CA VAL A 42 2.60 -14.74 30.68
C VAL A 42 3.45 -13.77 29.87
N GLU A 43 4.58 -14.21 29.31
CA GLU A 43 5.43 -13.42 28.43
C GLU A 43 4.67 -13.00 27.16
N ILE A 44 3.96 -13.92 26.49
CA ILE A 44 3.09 -13.59 25.36
C ILE A 44 1.98 -12.61 25.78
N ALA A 45 1.33 -12.83 26.92
CA ALA A 45 0.25 -11.97 27.40
C ALA A 45 0.74 -10.55 27.73
N VAL A 46 1.92 -10.40 28.31
CA VAL A 46 2.50 -9.08 28.64
C VAL A 46 2.98 -8.36 27.37
N LEU A 47 3.56 -9.08 26.41
CA LEU A 47 4.06 -8.48 25.17
C LEU A 47 2.95 -8.15 24.16
N VAL A 48 1.96 -9.04 24.01
CA VAL A 48 0.88 -8.91 23.01
C VAL A 48 -0.38 -8.26 23.59
N GLY A 49 -0.62 -8.43 24.90
CA GLY A 49 -1.81 -7.94 25.58
C GLY A 49 -2.09 -6.44 25.39
N PRO A 50 -1.13 -5.53 25.62
CA PRO A 50 -1.34 -4.09 25.43
C PRO A 50 -1.74 -3.74 23.99
N ALA A 51 -1.08 -4.35 22.98
CA ALA A 51 -1.40 -4.14 21.58
C ALA A 51 -2.81 -4.66 21.24
N LEU A 52 -3.19 -5.83 21.76
CA LEU A 52 -4.53 -6.39 21.58
C LEU A 52 -5.60 -5.53 22.25
N ILE A 53 -5.36 -5.01 23.46
CA ILE A 53 -6.32 -4.14 24.15
C ILE A 53 -6.58 -2.88 23.33
N VAL A 54 -5.52 -2.23 22.84
CA VAL A 54 -5.64 -1.05 21.98
C VAL A 54 -6.37 -1.39 20.68
N PHE A 55 -6.02 -2.50 20.03
CA PHE A 55 -6.68 -2.94 18.80
C PHE A 55 -8.16 -3.24 19.00
N LEU A 56 -8.51 -3.99 20.04
CA LEU A 56 -9.91 -4.33 20.35
C LEU A 56 -10.72 -3.09 20.73
N GLY A 57 -10.14 -2.18 21.53
CA GLY A 57 -10.83 -0.99 22.02
C GLY A 57 -10.99 0.12 20.97
N PHE A 58 -9.99 0.31 20.10
CA PHE A 58 -9.97 1.43 19.14
C PHE A 58 -10.25 1.04 17.69
N VAL A 59 -10.16 -0.24 17.34
CA VAL A 59 -10.46 -0.73 15.98
C VAL A 59 -11.74 -1.57 15.99
N ILE A 60 -11.74 -2.68 16.73
CA ILE A 60 -12.85 -3.64 16.66
C ILE A 60 -14.13 -3.08 17.29
N PHE A 61 -14.03 -2.48 18.49
CA PHE A 61 -15.19 -1.94 19.19
C PHE A 61 -15.92 -0.85 18.37
N PRO A 62 -15.26 0.19 17.80
CA PRO A 62 -15.95 1.17 16.96
C PRO A 62 -16.60 0.57 15.70
N VAL A 63 -15.98 -0.45 15.07
CA VAL A 63 -16.57 -1.14 13.91
C VAL A 63 -17.87 -1.86 14.29
N VAL A 64 -17.87 -2.57 15.42
CA VAL A 64 -19.08 -3.23 15.93
C VAL A 64 -20.16 -2.21 16.29
N MET A 65 -19.78 -1.09 16.91
CA MET A 65 -20.72 -0.01 17.24
C MET A 65 -21.30 0.65 15.98
N ALA A 66 -20.49 0.87 14.94
CA ALA A 66 -20.96 1.38 13.66
C ALA A 66 -21.96 0.40 13.02
N ALA A 67 -21.66 -0.90 13.03
CA ALA A 67 -22.61 -1.91 12.56
C ALA A 67 -23.93 -1.87 13.36
N TYR A 68 -23.85 -1.78 14.69
CA TYR A 68 -25.02 -1.66 15.57
C TYR A 68 -25.86 -0.42 15.24
N TYR A 69 -25.26 0.78 15.21
CA TYR A 69 -25.97 2.02 14.90
C TYR A 69 -26.51 2.06 13.48
N GLY A 70 -25.89 1.35 12.53
CA GLY A 70 -26.35 1.21 11.16
C GLY A 70 -27.76 0.62 11.03
N PHE A 71 -28.24 -0.13 12.04
CA PHE A 71 -29.60 -0.68 12.08
C PHE A 71 -30.67 0.28 12.63
N PHE A 72 -30.30 1.51 12.99
CA PHE A 72 -31.21 2.49 13.57
C PHE A 72 -31.35 3.73 12.68
N SER A 73 -32.50 4.38 12.76
CA SER A 73 -32.67 5.77 12.34
C SER A 73 -32.27 6.66 13.51
N TRP A 74 -31.09 7.25 13.42
CA TRP A 74 -30.50 7.96 14.56
C TRP A 74 -29.78 9.23 14.14
N GLN A 75 -30.09 10.34 14.83
CA GLN A 75 -29.51 11.65 14.56
C GLN A 75 -28.20 11.91 15.32
N GLY A 76 -27.64 10.91 16.01
CA GLY A 76 -26.37 11.04 16.72
C GLY A 76 -26.49 11.59 18.15
N TYR A 77 -27.69 11.94 18.60
CA TYR A 77 -27.96 12.43 19.96
C TYR A 77 -28.99 11.55 20.66
N GLY A 78 -28.81 11.34 21.97
CA GLY A 78 -29.65 10.44 22.75
C GLY A 78 -29.48 8.96 22.38
N PRO A 79 -30.16 8.04 23.10
CA PRO A 79 -30.11 6.62 22.77
C PRO A 79 -30.78 6.34 21.40
N PRO A 80 -30.27 5.40 20.60
CA PRO A 80 -30.90 4.99 19.35
C PRO A 80 -32.15 4.14 19.64
N THR A 81 -33.33 4.74 19.57
CA THR A 81 -34.60 4.06 19.90
C THR A 81 -35.36 3.56 18.67
N ASP A 82 -35.13 4.14 17.50
CA ASP A 82 -35.84 3.80 16.25
C ASP A 82 -35.08 2.74 15.45
N PHE A 83 -35.37 1.46 15.71
CA PHE A 83 -34.77 0.33 15.00
C PHE A 83 -35.45 0.12 13.64
N VAL A 84 -34.65 0.23 12.58
CA VAL A 84 -35.13 0.18 11.18
C VAL A 84 -34.67 -1.08 10.45
N GLY A 85 -33.97 -1.98 11.15
CA GLY A 85 -33.41 -3.20 10.57
C GLY A 85 -32.50 -2.90 9.38
N PHE A 86 -32.71 -3.60 8.27
CA PHE A 86 -31.89 -3.47 7.06
C PHE A 86 -32.26 -2.30 6.15
N ARG A 87 -33.23 -1.44 6.53
CA ARG A 87 -33.74 -0.37 5.66
C ARG A 87 -32.61 0.53 5.13
N ASN A 88 -31.72 0.99 6.01
CA ASN A 88 -30.58 1.84 5.62
C ASN A 88 -29.71 1.15 4.55
N TYR A 89 -29.39 -0.13 4.72
CA TYR A 89 -28.57 -0.89 3.79
C TYR A 89 -29.24 -1.06 2.42
N VAL A 90 -30.54 -1.34 2.39
CA VAL A 90 -31.30 -1.42 1.13
C VAL A 90 -31.33 -0.07 0.42
N THR A 91 -31.57 1.02 1.16
CA THR A 91 -31.55 2.37 0.61
C THR A 91 -30.19 2.71 -0.01
N ILE A 92 -29.07 2.38 0.65
CA ILE A 92 -27.72 2.62 0.11
C ILE A 92 -27.53 1.90 -1.23
N LEU A 93 -27.89 0.62 -1.32
CA LEU A 93 -27.67 -0.16 -2.53
C LEU A 93 -28.58 0.26 -3.70
N GLN A 94 -29.72 0.88 -3.39
CA GLN A 94 -30.67 1.40 -4.39
C GLN A 94 -30.42 2.87 -4.75
N ASP A 95 -29.56 3.57 -4.03
CA ASP A 95 -29.27 4.99 -4.27
C ASP A 95 -28.34 5.15 -5.49
N PRO A 96 -28.79 5.83 -6.56
CA PRO A 96 -27.96 6.11 -7.74
C PRO A 96 -26.67 6.85 -7.40
N THR A 97 -26.70 7.78 -6.43
CA THR A 97 -25.52 8.55 -6.03
C THR A 97 -24.48 7.68 -5.33
N PHE A 98 -24.89 6.63 -4.60
CA PHE A 98 -23.96 5.66 -4.04
C PHE A 98 -23.36 4.77 -5.15
N GLN A 99 -24.16 4.36 -6.14
CA GLN A 99 -23.70 3.56 -7.27
C GLN A 99 -22.69 4.34 -8.15
N GLU A 100 -22.91 5.63 -8.34
CA GLU A 100 -21.94 6.53 -8.99
C GLU A 100 -20.64 6.61 -8.20
N ALA A 101 -20.72 6.86 -6.89
CA ALA A 101 -19.54 6.91 -6.02
C ALA A 101 -18.74 5.59 -6.00
N LEU A 102 -19.43 4.46 -6.05
CA LEU A 102 -18.81 3.13 -6.20
C LEU A 102 -18.12 2.98 -7.56
N THR A 103 -18.76 3.45 -8.63
CA THR A 103 -18.22 3.41 -10.00
C THR A 103 -16.96 4.27 -10.10
N HIS A 104 -16.99 5.51 -9.60
CA HIS A 104 -15.83 6.40 -9.57
C HIS A 104 -14.68 5.80 -8.78
N ASN A 105 -14.93 5.21 -7.59
CA ASN A 105 -13.90 4.48 -6.85
C ASN A 105 -13.29 3.34 -7.69
N GLY A 106 -14.11 2.56 -8.41
CA GLY A 106 -13.64 1.53 -9.32
C GLY A 106 -12.77 2.09 -10.46
N VAL A 107 -13.17 3.21 -11.04
CA VAL A 107 -12.38 3.92 -12.07
C VAL A 107 -11.07 4.42 -11.50
N ILE A 108 -11.06 5.04 -10.32
CA ILE A 108 -9.86 5.51 -9.63
C ILE A 108 -8.92 4.34 -9.34
N VAL A 109 -9.42 3.19 -8.89
CA VAL A 109 -8.62 1.97 -8.68
C VAL A 109 -7.95 1.54 -9.98
N VAL A 110 -8.71 1.39 -11.07
CA VAL A 110 -8.18 0.93 -12.36
C VAL A 110 -7.16 1.92 -12.91
N LEU A 111 -7.49 3.21 -12.92
CA LEU A 111 -6.59 4.26 -13.41
C LEU A 111 -5.33 4.37 -12.55
N SER A 112 -5.41 4.16 -11.24
CA SER A 112 -4.22 4.12 -10.37
C SER A 112 -3.30 2.95 -10.75
N LEU A 113 -3.84 1.77 -11.01
CA LEU A 113 -3.02 0.63 -11.43
C LEU A 113 -2.41 0.82 -12.83
N VAL A 114 -3.17 1.39 -13.78
CA VAL A 114 -2.76 1.52 -15.19
C VAL A 114 -1.91 2.75 -15.47
N LEU A 115 -2.08 3.84 -14.71
CA LEU A 115 -1.33 5.08 -14.90
C LEU A 115 -0.19 5.20 -13.88
N GLN A 116 -0.51 5.18 -12.58
CA GLN A 116 0.49 5.39 -11.53
C GLN A 116 1.49 4.23 -11.46
N GLY A 117 1.04 3.00 -11.67
CA GLY A 117 1.90 1.80 -11.64
C GLY A 117 3.03 1.85 -12.67
N PRO A 118 2.73 1.94 -13.97
CA PRO A 118 3.75 2.05 -15.00
C PRO A 118 4.66 3.26 -14.82
N VAL A 119 4.13 4.43 -14.45
CA VAL A 119 4.96 5.62 -14.18
C VAL A 119 5.94 5.35 -13.05
N ALA A 120 5.48 4.76 -11.94
CA ALA A 120 6.34 4.42 -10.81
C ALA A 120 7.39 3.36 -11.17
N ILE A 121 7.05 2.33 -11.95
CA ILE A 121 8.01 1.33 -12.44
C ILE A 121 9.07 2.02 -13.31
N LEU A 122 8.66 2.83 -14.29
CA LEU A 122 9.59 3.52 -15.18
C LEU A 122 10.57 4.42 -14.40
N LEU A 123 10.07 5.18 -13.43
CA LEU A 123 10.90 6.02 -12.57
C LEU A 123 11.82 5.18 -11.67
N ALA A 124 11.33 4.07 -11.10
CA ALA A 124 12.15 3.17 -10.29
C ALA A 124 13.30 2.56 -11.10
N LEU A 125 13.03 2.10 -12.32
CA LEU A 125 14.07 1.53 -13.20
C LEU A 125 15.09 2.57 -13.65
N LEU A 126 14.64 3.80 -13.91
CA LEU A 126 15.53 4.91 -14.20
C LEU A 126 16.46 5.20 -13.01
N LEU A 127 15.91 5.24 -11.79
CA LEU A 127 16.62 5.55 -10.55
C LEU A 127 17.36 4.38 -9.90
N ASN A 128 17.22 3.16 -10.46
CA ASN A 128 18.00 2.00 -10.06
C ASN A 128 19.40 2.01 -10.69
N ARG A 129 19.61 2.81 -11.74
CA ARG A 129 20.92 2.98 -12.38
C ARG A 129 21.80 3.93 -11.56
N LYS A 130 23.13 3.76 -11.69
CA LYS A 130 24.12 4.67 -11.12
C LYS A 130 24.05 6.05 -11.81
N LEU A 131 23.13 6.90 -11.37
CA LEU A 131 22.95 8.27 -11.85
C LEU A 131 23.57 9.28 -10.90
N ARG A 132 24.25 10.29 -11.44
CA ARG A 132 24.69 11.45 -10.64
C ARG A 132 23.47 12.18 -10.11
N GLY A 133 23.43 12.42 -8.80
CA GLY A 133 22.29 13.10 -8.16
C GLY A 133 21.08 12.21 -7.84
N GLN A 134 21.19 10.87 -7.95
CA GLN A 134 20.08 9.95 -7.67
C GLN A 134 19.40 10.17 -6.31
N SER A 135 20.17 10.53 -5.27
CA SER A 135 19.64 10.79 -3.92
C SER A 135 18.73 12.01 -3.91
N LEU A 136 19.14 13.10 -4.58
CA LEU A 136 18.33 14.31 -4.70
C LEU A 136 17.03 14.03 -5.46
N ILE A 137 17.09 13.27 -6.55
CA ILE A 137 15.89 12.93 -7.33
C ILE A 137 14.94 12.08 -6.48
N ARG A 138 15.45 11.07 -5.75
CA ARG A 138 14.64 10.25 -4.83
C ARG A 138 13.96 11.10 -3.75
N VAL A 139 14.64 12.11 -3.21
CA VAL A 139 14.04 13.06 -2.27
C VAL A 139 12.93 13.86 -2.95
N LEU A 140 13.21 14.49 -4.10
CA LEU A 140 12.24 15.35 -4.80
C LEU A 140 10.95 14.61 -5.20
N ILE A 141 11.05 13.35 -5.64
CA ILE A 141 9.86 12.56 -5.98
C ILE A 141 9.10 12.06 -4.75
N PHE A 142 9.77 11.92 -3.60
CA PHE A 142 9.16 11.41 -2.37
C PHE A 142 8.55 12.53 -1.51
N VAL A 143 9.05 13.76 -1.63
CA VAL A 143 8.55 14.94 -0.90
C VAL A 143 7.02 15.08 -0.98
N PRO A 144 6.35 14.97 -2.15
CA PRO A 144 4.90 15.08 -2.25
C PRO A 144 4.12 14.11 -1.35
N TYR A 145 4.64 12.90 -1.15
CA TYR A 145 4.02 11.88 -0.31
C TYR A 145 4.02 12.27 1.17
N VAL A 146 5.08 12.96 1.62
CA VAL A 146 5.26 13.37 3.02
C VAL A 146 4.43 14.60 3.38
N ILE A 147 4.07 15.43 2.39
CA ILE A 147 3.22 16.60 2.61
C ILE A 147 1.81 16.14 3.01
N SER A 148 1.22 16.78 4.03
CA SER A 148 -0.16 16.52 4.46
C SER A 148 -1.15 16.65 3.30
N GLU A 149 -2.15 15.75 3.25
CA GLU A 149 -3.24 15.80 2.28
C GLU A 149 -4.00 17.12 2.29
N VAL A 150 -4.12 17.75 3.45
CA VAL A 150 -4.77 19.06 3.58
C VAL A 150 -3.99 20.13 2.82
N VAL A 151 -2.68 20.20 3.01
CA VAL A 151 -1.83 21.19 2.32
C VAL A 151 -1.83 20.94 0.81
N VAL A 152 -1.73 19.68 0.39
CA VAL A 152 -1.79 19.30 -1.02
C VAL A 152 -3.15 19.68 -1.64
N GLY A 153 -4.24 19.30 -0.99
CA GLY A 153 -5.60 19.56 -1.47
C GLY A 153 -5.90 21.05 -1.57
N THR A 154 -5.58 21.83 -0.54
CA THR A 154 -5.77 23.29 -0.55
C THR A 154 -4.86 23.97 -1.58
N GLY A 155 -3.60 23.53 -1.71
CA GLY A 155 -2.68 24.08 -2.70
C GLY A 155 -3.17 23.87 -4.13
N TRP A 156 -3.55 22.63 -4.47
CA TRP A 156 -4.10 22.32 -5.78
C TRP A 156 -5.45 23.00 -6.03
N SER A 157 -6.34 23.06 -5.04
CA SER A 157 -7.65 23.71 -5.23
C SER A 157 -7.50 25.20 -5.55
N LEU A 158 -6.58 25.92 -4.90
CA LEU A 158 -6.28 27.32 -5.22
C LEU A 158 -5.60 27.48 -6.58
N MET A 159 -4.67 26.59 -6.93
CA MET A 159 -3.95 26.65 -8.20
C MET A 159 -4.83 26.35 -9.41
N LEU A 160 -5.84 25.49 -9.24
CA LEU A 160 -6.71 24.97 -10.30
C LEU A 160 -8.05 25.72 -10.43
N GLN A 161 -8.27 26.78 -9.67
CA GLN A 161 -9.37 27.70 -9.92
C GLN A 161 -9.30 28.30 -11.32
N SER A 162 -10.42 28.75 -11.87
CA SER A 162 -10.50 29.33 -13.22
C SER A 162 -9.54 30.52 -13.39
N ASN A 163 -9.38 31.34 -12.35
CA ASN A 163 -8.42 32.45 -12.25
C ASN A 163 -7.14 32.08 -11.46
N GLY A 164 -6.90 30.78 -11.26
CA GLY A 164 -5.79 30.25 -10.48
C GLY A 164 -4.44 30.30 -11.22
N ALA A 165 -3.39 29.92 -10.49
CA ALA A 165 -2.02 29.98 -11.00
C ALA A 165 -1.79 29.13 -12.26
N VAL A 166 -2.49 28.00 -12.42
CA VAL A 166 -2.35 27.12 -13.59
C VAL A 166 -2.85 27.81 -14.85
N ASN A 167 -4.08 28.32 -14.84
CA ASN A 167 -4.63 29.04 -15.99
C ASN A 167 -3.86 30.34 -16.26
N GLY A 168 -3.51 31.10 -15.23
CA GLY A 168 -2.69 32.31 -15.39
C GLY A 168 -1.30 32.04 -15.98
N MET A 169 -0.71 30.87 -15.72
CA MET A 169 0.54 30.45 -16.36
C MET A 169 0.33 30.04 -17.83
N LEU A 170 -0.74 29.30 -18.13
CA LEU A 170 -1.08 28.92 -19.51
C LEU A 170 -1.30 30.16 -20.39
N GLU A 171 -2.03 31.15 -19.89
CA GLU A 171 -2.25 32.42 -20.60
C GLU A 171 -0.92 33.14 -20.89
N LYS A 172 -0.04 33.27 -19.89
CA LYS A 172 1.27 33.92 -20.03
C LYS A 172 2.18 33.22 -21.03
N LEU A 173 2.08 31.90 -21.16
CA LEU A 173 2.85 31.10 -22.12
C LEU A 173 2.22 31.10 -23.53
N GLY A 174 1.13 31.84 -23.75
CA GLY A 174 0.41 31.83 -25.04
C GLY A 174 -0.44 30.58 -25.27
N LEU A 175 -0.63 29.75 -24.24
CA LEU A 175 -1.42 28.52 -24.25
C LEU A 175 -2.85 28.73 -23.73
N GLY A 176 -3.39 29.95 -23.86
CA GLY A 176 -4.71 30.32 -23.36
C GLY A 176 -5.85 29.43 -23.88
N ALA A 177 -5.70 28.84 -25.08
CA ALA A 177 -6.68 27.88 -25.61
C ALA A 177 -6.83 26.59 -24.77
N PHE A 178 -5.86 26.29 -23.90
CA PHE A 178 -5.87 25.14 -23.00
C PHE A 178 -6.35 25.47 -21.59
N THR A 179 -6.71 26.73 -21.30
CA THR A 179 -7.31 27.06 -20.00
C THR A 179 -8.65 26.37 -19.87
N GLN A 180 -8.89 25.76 -18.71
CA GLN A 180 -10.07 24.95 -18.46
C GLN A 180 -10.55 25.20 -17.02
N ASP A 181 -11.81 24.88 -16.77
CA ASP A 181 -12.34 24.78 -15.40
C ASP A 181 -12.00 23.42 -14.80
N TRP A 182 -10.74 23.23 -14.42
CA TRP A 182 -10.16 21.95 -13.96
C TRP A 182 -10.99 21.21 -12.89
N LEU A 183 -11.64 21.96 -12.01
CA LEU A 183 -12.42 21.43 -10.90
C LEU A 183 -13.91 21.31 -11.20
N SER A 184 -14.44 22.12 -12.12
CA SER A 184 -15.89 22.21 -12.36
C SER A 184 -16.34 21.47 -13.61
N ASN A 185 -15.45 21.26 -14.58
CA ASN A 185 -15.77 20.54 -15.80
C ASN A 185 -15.74 19.01 -15.55
N PRO A 186 -16.90 18.31 -15.67
CA PRO A 186 -17.01 16.86 -15.47
C PRO A 186 -16.05 16.01 -16.30
N ASP A 187 -15.79 16.42 -17.54
CA ASP A 187 -15.01 15.62 -18.50
C ASP A 187 -13.53 15.53 -18.10
N ILE A 188 -13.05 16.48 -17.29
CA ILE A 188 -11.64 16.59 -16.88
C ILE A 188 -11.43 16.47 -15.37
N ALA A 189 -12.48 16.56 -14.56
CA ALA A 189 -12.34 16.57 -13.09
C ALA A 189 -11.71 15.27 -12.57
N ILE A 190 -12.13 14.11 -13.09
CA ILE A 190 -11.53 12.83 -12.69
C ILE A 190 -10.06 12.72 -13.14
N TRP A 191 -9.72 13.24 -14.32
CA TRP A 191 -8.33 13.26 -14.80
C TRP A 191 -7.46 14.20 -13.97
N THR A 192 -8.01 15.34 -13.56
CA THR A 192 -7.37 16.28 -12.65
C THR A 192 -7.09 15.61 -11.30
N LEU A 193 -8.07 14.90 -10.73
CA LEU A 193 -7.88 14.08 -9.53
C LEU A 193 -6.77 13.03 -9.74
N MET A 194 -6.79 12.31 -10.87
CA MET A 194 -5.76 11.30 -11.19
C MET A 194 -4.35 11.89 -11.25
N VAL A 195 -4.18 13.08 -11.81
CA VAL A 195 -2.89 13.79 -11.84
C VAL A 195 -2.43 14.12 -10.43
N ILE A 196 -3.32 14.65 -9.58
CA ILE A 196 -3.00 15.04 -8.20
C ILE A 196 -2.60 13.82 -7.38
N ILE A 197 -3.40 12.74 -7.40
CA ILE A 197 -3.09 11.54 -6.61
C ILE A 197 -1.86 10.82 -7.15
N THR A 198 -1.65 10.79 -8.47
CA THR A 198 -0.44 10.21 -9.07
C THR A 198 0.78 11.00 -8.60
N TRP A 199 0.77 12.33 -8.71
CA TRP A 199 1.87 13.18 -8.23
C TRP A 199 2.14 12.98 -6.74
N LYS A 200 1.10 12.87 -5.90
CA LYS A 200 1.25 12.69 -4.47
C LYS A 200 1.83 11.31 -4.10
N TYR A 201 1.33 10.23 -4.71
CA TYR A 201 1.61 8.86 -4.27
C TYR A 201 2.66 8.12 -5.11
N VAL A 202 3.07 8.65 -6.27
CA VAL A 202 4.09 8.01 -7.12
C VAL A 202 5.43 7.85 -6.39
N GLY A 203 5.82 8.81 -5.55
CA GLY A 203 7.08 8.76 -4.80
C GLY A 203 7.18 7.52 -3.90
N PHE A 204 6.11 7.23 -3.16
CA PHE A 204 6.02 6.03 -2.33
C PHE A 204 6.16 4.74 -3.16
N ALA A 205 5.45 4.67 -4.29
CA ALA A 205 5.53 3.55 -5.21
C ALA A 205 6.95 3.34 -5.75
N VAL A 206 7.63 4.42 -6.14
CA VAL A 206 9.02 4.37 -6.63
C VAL A 206 9.97 3.88 -5.56
N ILE A 207 9.88 4.38 -4.33
CA ILE A 207 10.76 3.91 -3.24
C ILE A 207 10.51 2.45 -2.91
N LEU A 208 9.24 2.02 -2.88
CA LEU A 208 8.88 0.62 -2.66
C LEU A 208 9.46 -0.28 -3.76
N PHE A 209 9.36 0.12 -5.03
CA PHE A 209 9.94 -0.63 -6.15
C PHE A 209 11.47 -0.62 -6.13
N LEU A 210 12.11 0.49 -5.77
CA LEU A 210 13.57 0.54 -5.60
C LEU A 210 14.05 -0.40 -4.49
N ALA A 211 13.31 -0.53 -3.39
CA ALA A 211 13.62 -1.49 -2.35
C ALA A 211 13.47 -2.94 -2.86
N GLY A 212 12.41 -3.22 -3.64
CA GLY A 212 12.24 -4.52 -4.29
C GLY A 212 13.35 -4.84 -5.30
N LEU A 213 13.79 -3.86 -6.10
CA LEU A 213 14.86 -4.01 -7.08
C LEU A 213 16.22 -4.30 -6.43
N GLN A 214 16.48 -3.76 -5.22
CA GLN A 214 17.70 -4.07 -4.46
C GLN A 214 17.76 -5.51 -3.98
N GLY A 215 16.63 -6.21 -3.91
CA GLY A 215 16.58 -7.64 -3.60
C GLY A 215 16.93 -8.55 -4.77
N ILE A 216 17.09 -8.00 -5.99
CA ILE A 216 17.43 -8.78 -7.20
C ILE A 216 18.95 -8.93 -7.27
N PRO A 217 19.49 -10.18 -7.30
CA PRO A 217 20.93 -10.40 -7.43
C PRO A 217 21.49 -9.81 -8.73
N GLU A 218 22.61 -9.08 -8.65
CA GLU A 218 23.22 -8.37 -9.80
C GLU A 218 23.74 -9.34 -10.87
N GLU A 219 24.05 -10.60 -10.50
CA GLU A 219 24.54 -11.61 -11.44
C GLU A 219 23.53 -12.02 -12.51
N LEU A 220 22.22 -11.92 -12.23
CA LEU A 220 21.16 -12.31 -13.18
C LEU A 220 21.11 -11.39 -14.41
N PRO A 221 20.96 -10.06 -14.26
CA PRO A 221 21.00 -9.16 -15.41
C PRO A 221 22.36 -9.12 -16.10
N GLU A 222 23.48 -9.31 -15.36
CA GLU A 222 24.82 -9.37 -15.95
C GLU A 222 25.01 -10.61 -16.84
N ALA A 223 24.61 -11.79 -16.37
CA ALA A 223 24.66 -13.02 -17.16
C ALA A 223 23.81 -12.90 -18.43
N ALA A 224 22.60 -12.36 -18.32
CA ALA A 224 21.74 -12.15 -19.47
C ALA A 224 22.32 -11.15 -20.48
N ALA A 225 23.03 -10.12 -20.01
CA ALA A 225 23.73 -9.19 -20.89
C ALA A 225 24.90 -9.86 -21.64
N ILE A 226 25.61 -10.80 -21.00
CA ILE A 226 26.65 -11.64 -21.64
C ILE A 226 26.03 -12.54 -22.72
N ASP A 227 24.84 -13.08 -22.47
CA ASP A 227 24.08 -13.89 -23.44
C ASP A 227 23.45 -13.07 -24.58
N GLY A 228 23.71 -11.75 -24.64
CA GLY A 228 23.23 -10.87 -25.71
C GLY A 228 21.80 -10.36 -25.53
N ALA A 229 21.21 -10.48 -24.33
CA ALA A 229 19.90 -9.93 -24.05
C ALA A 229 19.93 -8.39 -24.04
N SER A 230 19.01 -7.77 -24.77
CA SER A 230 18.79 -6.32 -24.76
C SER A 230 18.22 -5.83 -23.43
N PHE A 231 18.35 -4.53 -23.15
CA PHE A 231 17.83 -3.92 -21.92
C PHE A 231 16.35 -4.22 -21.65
N TRP A 232 15.49 -4.15 -22.68
CA TRP A 232 14.06 -4.44 -22.53
C TRP A 232 13.77 -5.93 -22.35
N GLN A 233 14.60 -6.81 -22.90
CA GLN A 233 14.48 -8.25 -22.65
C GLN A 233 14.81 -8.58 -21.19
N ILE A 234 15.91 -8.02 -20.66
CA ILE A 234 16.28 -8.16 -19.23
C ILE A 234 15.15 -7.63 -18.35
N GLN A 235 14.63 -6.44 -18.66
CA GLN A 235 13.59 -5.83 -17.84
C GLN A 235 12.30 -6.66 -17.82
N ARG A 236 11.85 -7.14 -18.98
CA ARG A 236 10.60 -7.89 -19.11
C ARG A 236 10.69 -9.33 -18.59
N HIS A 237 11.83 -9.99 -18.76
CA HIS A 237 11.96 -11.43 -18.48
C HIS A 237 12.68 -11.75 -17.17
N ILE A 238 13.42 -10.79 -16.59
CA ILE A 238 14.17 -10.99 -15.34
C ILE A 238 13.65 -10.03 -14.28
N THR A 239 13.79 -8.73 -14.52
CA THR A 239 13.53 -7.72 -13.49
C THR A 239 12.05 -7.66 -13.09
N LEU A 240 11.12 -7.54 -14.03
CA LEU A 240 9.68 -7.44 -13.72
C LEU A 240 9.10 -8.70 -13.06
N PRO A 241 9.44 -9.93 -13.52
CA PRO A 241 9.03 -11.15 -12.82
C PRO A 241 9.56 -11.25 -11.39
N LEU A 242 10.82 -10.88 -11.15
CA LEU A 242 11.41 -10.90 -9.80
C LEU A 242 10.88 -9.75 -8.92
N LEU A 243 10.48 -8.63 -9.51
CA LEU A 243 9.81 -7.53 -8.82
C LEU A 243 8.33 -7.82 -8.53
N ALA A 244 7.76 -8.88 -9.09
CA ALA A 244 6.32 -9.16 -9.03
C ALA A 244 5.74 -9.23 -7.60
N PRO A 245 6.41 -9.79 -6.57
CA PRO A 245 5.91 -9.74 -5.20
C PRO A 245 5.73 -8.31 -4.68
N THR A 246 6.71 -7.44 -4.96
CA THR A 246 6.67 -6.02 -4.59
C THR A 246 5.56 -5.28 -5.36
N LEU A 247 5.39 -5.59 -6.65
CA LEU A 247 4.29 -5.05 -7.46
C LEU A 247 2.92 -5.43 -6.92
N ARG A 248 2.75 -6.68 -6.49
CA ARG A 248 1.48 -7.15 -5.89
C ARG A 248 1.19 -6.46 -4.56
N ILE A 249 2.19 -6.30 -3.70
CA ILE A 249 2.04 -5.57 -2.44
C ILE A 249 1.66 -4.11 -2.72
N TRP A 250 2.35 -3.44 -3.63
CA TRP A 250 2.01 -2.06 -4.02
C TRP A 250 0.59 -1.96 -4.57
N ALA A 251 0.21 -2.85 -5.50
CA ALA A 251 -1.11 -2.84 -6.10
C ALA A 251 -2.21 -3.08 -5.04
N PHE A 252 -1.99 -3.97 -4.08
CA PHE A 252 -2.89 -4.16 -2.93
C PHE A 252 -3.09 -2.87 -2.12
N LEU A 253 -1.99 -2.21 -1.76
CA LEU A 253 -2.05 -0.94 -1.03
C LEU A 253 -2.73 0.16 -1.84
N SER A 254 -2.47 0.22 -3.14
CA SER A 254 -3.07 1.18 -4.07
C SER A 254 -4.58 0.97 -4.20
N ILE A 255 -5.04 -0.28 -4.34
CA ILE A 255 -6.47 -0.62 -4.39
C ILE A 255 -7.19 -0.20 -3.11
N ILE A 256 -6.63 -0.54 -1.94
CA ILE A 256 -7.24 -0.18 -0.65
C ILE A 256 -7.29 1.33 -0.48
N GLY A 257 -6.18 2.03 -0.78
CA GLY A 257 -6.11 3.49 -0.70
C GLY A 257 -7.10 4.18 -1.63
N ALA A 258 -7.26 3.70 -2.87
CA ALA A 258 -8.22 4.25 -3.82
C ALA A 258 -9.68 4.03 -3.39
N LEU A 259 -10.03 2.86 -2.83
CA LEU A 259 -11.38 2.61 -2.30
C LEU A 259 -11.74 3.49 -1.09
N GLN A 260 -10.73 3.86 -0.29
CA GLN A 260 -10.87 4.67 0.91
C GLN A 260 -10.57 6.16 0.67
N LEU A 261 -10.36 6.57 -0.59
CA LEU A 261 -9.95 7.92 -0.92
C LEU A 261 -11.02 8.94 -0.46
N PHE A 262 -10.64 9.79 0.50
CA PHE A 262 -11.54 10.75 1.11
C PHE A 262 -10.91 12.14 1.20
N ASP A 263 -9.80 12.28 1.92
CA ASP A 263 -9.31 13.59 2.36
C ASP A 263 -9.00 14.52 1.18
N LEU A 264 -8.22 14.08 0.20
CA LEU A 264 -7.94 14.90 -1.00
C LEU A 264 -9.21 15.33 -1.75
N VAL A 265 -10.14 14.40 -1.97
CA VAL A 265 -11.37 14.67 -2.71
C VAL A 265 -12.23 15.68 -1.93
N TYR A 266 -12.37 15.47 -0.62
CA TYR A 266 -13.15 16.34 0.23
C TYR A 266 -12.55 17.74 0.38
N ILE A 267 -11.23 17.86 0.41
CA ILE A 267 -10.56 19.16 0.58
C ILE A 267 -10.59 19.98 -0.71
N ILE A 268 -10.48 19.33 -1.87
CA ILE A 268 -10.49 20.02 -3.16
C ILE A 268 -11.92 20.42 -3.56
N TRP A 269 -12.88 19.50 -3.44
CA TRP A 269 -14.25 19.71 -3.93
C TRP A 269 -15.28 20.01 -2.84
N GLY A 270 -15.02 19.67 -1.58
CA GLY A 270 -15.89 20.01 -0.45
C GLY A 270 -17.32 19.50 -0.62
N GLN A 271 -18.31 20.38 -0.53
CA GLN A 271 -19.72 20.00 -0.71
C GLN A 271 -20.12 19.87 -2.19
N TYR A 272 -19.28 20.31 -3.13
CA TYR A 272 -19.58 20.32 -4.57
C TYR A 272 -19.27 18.99 -5.27
N ILE A 273 -18.82 17.97 -4.52
CA ILE A 273 -18.43 16.65 -5.02
C ILE A 273 -19.55 15.95 -5.80
N ALA A 274 -20.80 16.06 -5.33
CA ALA A 274 -21.94 15.43 -6.00
C ALA A 274 -22.34 16.15 -7.30
N SER A 275 -22.02 17.44 -7.44
CA SER A 275 -22.25 18.21 -8.67
C SER A 275 -21.09 18.10 -9.67
N THR A 276 -19.87 17.78 -9.22
CA THR A 276 -18.72 17.57 -10.09
C THR A 276 -18.70 16.13 -10.59
N ALA A 277 -19.36 15.90 -11.72
CA ALA A 277 -19.61 14.59 -12.33
C ALA A 277 -18.32 13.78 -12.56
N GLY A 278 -17.94 12.94 -11.59
CA GLY A 278 -16.82 12.00 -11.73
C GLY A 278 -15.92 11.83 -10.52
N THR A 279 -16.03 12.68 -9.49
CA THR A 279 -15.03 12.71 -8.39
C THR A 279 -15.55 12.20 -7.04
N SER A 280 -16.84 11.85 -6.94
CA SER A 280 -17.42 11.33 -5.70
C SER A 280 -16.88 9.95 -5.34
N THR A 281 -16.56 9.75 -4.06
CA THR A 281 -16.12 8.46 -3.52
C THR A 281 -17.09 7.95 -2.45
N MET A 282 -17.10 6.64 -2.17
CA MET A 282 -17.96 6.08 -1.12
C MET A 282 -17.77 6.78 0.24
N ALA A 283 -16.54 7.20 0.57
CA ALA A 283 -16.25 7.91 1.80
C ALA A 283 -16.83 9.34 1.80
N THR A 284 -16.79 10.04 0.67
CA THR A 284 -17.43 11.36 0.56
C THR A 284 -18.96 11.26 0.62
N TYR A 285 -19.55 10.21 0.04
CA TYR A 285 -20.98 9.90 0.15
C TYR A 285 -21.40 9.67 1.62
N LEU A 286 -20.59 8.95 2.39
CA LEU A 286 -20.80 8.77 3.83
C LEU A 286 -20.85 10.10 4.56
N VAL A 287 -19.88 10.98 4.32
CA VAL A 287 -19.81 12.27 5.00
C VAL A 287 -20.98 13.16 4.60
N ALA A 288 -21.34 13.21 3.32
CA ALA A 288 -22.48 14.00 2.84
C ALA A 288 -23.80 13.52 3.45
N ASN A 289 -24.14 12.23 3.33
CA ASN A 289 -25.45 11.70 3.71
C ASN A 289 -25.54 11.24 5.17
N GLY A 290 -24.40 11.06 5.84
CA GLY A 290 -24.32 10.69 7.24
C GLY A 290 -24.06 11.91 8.13
N ARG A 291 -22.84 12.44 8.04
CA ARG A 291 -22.37 13.50 8.95
C ARG A 291 -23.03 14.84 8.65
N ASN A 292 -23.05 15.28 7.39
CA ASN A 292 -23.52 16.62 7.02
C ASN A 292 -25.06 16.69 7.02
N ALA A 293 -25.73 15.61 6.64
CA ALA A 293 -27.19 15.50 6.73
C ALA A 293 -27.70 15.21 8.16
N GLY A 294 -26.82 15.06 9.16
CA GLY A 294 -27.20 14.75 10.54
C GLY A 294 -27.83 13.37 10.73
N ASN A 295 -27.69 12.46 9.77
CA ASN A 295 -28.25 11.11 9.81
C ASN A 295 -27.15 10.08 10.15
N TYR A 296 -26.75 10.04 11.41
CA TYR A 296 -25.64 9.21 11.87
C TYR A 296 -25.94 7.71 11.81
N GLY A 297 -27.19 7.29 11.99
CA GLY A 297 -27.60 5.89 11.78
C GLY A 297 -27.33 5.47 10.33
N TYR A 298 -27.78 6.28 9.37
CA TYR A 298 -27.49 6.04 7.96
C TYR A 298 -25.99 6.10 7.64
N GLY A 299 -25.28 7.12 8.14
CA GLY A 299 -23.83 7.25 7.94
C GLY A 299 -23.03 6.05 8.46
N ASN A 300 -23.42 5.48 9.60
CA ASN A 300 -22.83 4.26 10.13
C ASN A 300 -23.12 3.04 9.25
N ALA A 301 -24.32 2.94 8.69
CA ALA A 301 -24.63 1.89 7.70
C ALA A 301 -23.76 2.02 6.44
N VAL A 302 -23.55 3.25 5.93
CA VAL A 302 -22.64 3.51 4.80
C VAL A 302 -21.21 3.10 5.15
N ALA A 303 -20.71 3.43 6.35
CA ALA A 303 -19.38 2.99 6.82
C ALA A 303 -19.23 1.47 6.76
N VAL A 304 -20.25 0.74 7.23
CA VAL A 304 -20.25 -0.72 7.22
C VAL A 304 -20.27 -1.27 5.79
N VAL A 305 -21.07 -0.69 4.90
CA VAL A 305 -21.09 -1.09 3.48
C VAL A 305 -19.72 -0.85 2.82
N LEU A 306 -19.13 0.32 3.02
CA LEU A 306 -17.78 0.63 2.53
C LEU A 306 -16.75 -0.37 3.07
N PHE A 307 -16.77 -0.62 4.38
CA PHE A 307 -15.88 -1.62 5.00
C PHE A 307 -16.05 -3.00 4.39
N LEU A 308 -17.28 -3.48 4.20
CA LEU A 308 -17.55 -4.79 3.61
C LEU A 308 -17.07 -4.87 2.16
N ILE A 309 -17.29 -3.83 1.36
CA ILE A 309 -16.80 -3.76 -0.02
C ILE A 309 -15.26 -3.81 -0.02
N SER A 310 -14.60 -2.97 0.77
CA SER A 310 -13.14 -2.97 0.89
C SER A 310 -12.59 -4.31 1.38
N LEU A 311 -13.25 -4.94 2.36
CA LEU A 311 -12.88 -6.25 2.89
C LEU A 311 -13.01 -7.34 1.83
N VAL A 312 -14.12 -7.38 1.11
CA VAL A 312 -14.34 -8.37 0.03
C VAL A 312 -13.29 -8.21 -1.06
N VAL A 313 -13.02 -6.97 -1.51
CA VAL A 313 -11.97 -6.71 -2.51
C VAL A 313 -10.60 -7.13 -1.98
N ALA A 314 -10.27 -6.79 -0.73
CA ALA A 314 -9.00 -7.16 -0.12
C ALA A 314 -8.82 -8.69 -0.01
N LEU A 315 -9.86 -9.42 0.42
CA LEU A 315 -9.84 -10.87 0.54
C LEU A 315 -9.75 -11.56 -0.82
N ILE A 316 -10.47 -11.06 -1.83
CA ILE A 316 -10.37 -11.54 -3.22
C ILE A 316 -8.94 -11.34 -3.73
N TYR A 317 -8.38 -10.14 -3.58
CA TYR A 317 -7.01 -9.85 -3.99
C TYR A 317 -6.00 -10.75 -3.27
N GLN A 318 -6.13 -10.90 -1.95
CA GLN A 318 -5.26 -11.74 -1.15
C GLN A 318 -5.32 -13.21 -1.61
N ARG A 319 -6.53 -13.73 -1.88
CA ARG A 319 -6.73 -15.12 -2.27
C ARG A 319 -6.20 -15.43 -3.66
N PHE A 320 -6.39 -14.53 -4.64
CA PHE A 320 -6.06 -14.82 -6.04
C PHE A 320 -4.68 -14.28 -6.47
N VAL A 321 -4.19 -13.20 -5.85
CA VAL A 321 -2.98 -12.51 -6.28
C VAL A 321 -1.83 -12.74 -5.30
N LEU A 322 -2.05 -12.53 -3.99
CA LEU A 322 -1.00 -12.66 -2.97
C LEU A 322 -0.74 -14.10 -2.50
N SER A 323 -1.68 -15.03 -2.70
CA SER A 323 -1.51 -16.43 -2.29
C SER A 323 -0.23 -17.08 -2.84
N ARG A 324 0.13 -16.73 -4.08
CA ARG A 324 1.37 -17.13 -4.77
C ARG A 324 2.64 -16.75 -4.01
N ASP A 325 2.61 -15.67 -3.23
CA ASP A 325 3.77 -15.23 -2.43
C ASP A 325 3.84 -15.92 -1.07
N THR A 326 2.69 -16.35 -0.56
CA THR A 326 2.59 -17.00 0.76
C THR A 326 2.79 -18.51 0.74
N GLU A 327 2.72 -19.15 -0.43
CA GLU A 327 2.89 -20.61 -0.59
C GLU A 327 4.27 -21.11 -0.12
N GLY A 328 5.33 -20.29 -0.19
CA GLY A 328 6.66 -20.64 0.32
C GLY A 328 6.92 -20.26 1.79
N ALA A 329 6.04 -19.46 2.40
CA ALA A 329 6.22 -18.95 3.78
C ALA A 329 5.55 -19.84 4.83
N ILE A 330 4.58 -20.67 4.42
CA ILE A 330 4.10 -21.76 5.25
C ILE A 330 5.17 -22.85 5.24
N THR A 331 6.01 -22.85 6.28
CA THR A 331 6.77 -24.05 6.64
C THR A 331 5.74 -25.17 6.69
N GLU A 332 5.85 -26.16 5.79
CA GLU A 332 5.03 -27.36 5.86
C GLU A 332 5.02 -27.77 7.33
N LYS A 333 3.83 -27.73 7.94
CA LYS A 333 3.63 -28.42 9.21
C LYS A 333 4.04 -29.84 8.90
N GLY A 334 5.21 -30.23 9.40
CA GLY A 334 5.72 -31.58 9.24
C GLY A 334 4.57 -32.52 9.52
N THR A 335 4.17 -33.24 8.49
CA THR A 335 3.27 -34.39 8.55
C THR A 335 3.96 -35.40 9.46
N SER A 336 3.74 -35.21 10.76
CA SER A 336 4.02 -36.22 11.76
C SER A 336 2.79 -37.12 11.79
N LYS A 337 2.98 -38.27 11.14
CA LYS A 337 2.11 -39.46 11.06
C LYS A 337 1.08 -39.44 9.95
#